data_AF-A0A163PY98-F1
#
_entry.id   AF-A0A163PY98-F1
#
_cell.length_a   1.000
_cell.length_b   1.000
_cell.length_c   1.000
_cell.angle_alpha   90.00
_cell.angle_beta   90.00
_cell.angle_gamma   90.00
#
_symmetry.space_group_name_H-M   'P 1'
#
loop_
_entity.id
_entity.type
_entity.pdbx_description
1 polymer ?
#
loop_
_entity_poly.entity_id
_entity_poly.type
_entity_poly.pdbx_seq_one_letter_code
_entity_poly.pdbx_strand_id
1 'polypeptide(L)'
;MMIENIKMSWTNIVHNKIRSFLTILGIVIGVASIIALITIVKGATGEVTEQMSSLGADKITVQIKGTPLKKGLLDSDIKELEEIEHVSGVSPTLTGKTSIVYLKHVMKDITVQGKNQMHFRKNNDLVEEGRAINKLDIDSKNKVVLIGSEISKELFEGKKSIGNKIEISGVKFKVIGILEQSDSYSNDSTNETIIMPYTTARSFLQAGSVSNTDIYVDDAKYASDVTSNVEKAMNQAFNYKDEGYSIVNMGDMITSINEITTMMSLMLGGIASISLVVGGIGIMNMMLVSVTERTPEIGLRKALGAEPRRIQQQFLFESVFLSLIGGMIGLLSGIVIAFIVCSIMGTSFALTATTIFIGVGFSVAIGIIFGIAPAKKASKLHPIDALRSH
;
A
#
# COMPACT_ATOMS: atom_id res chain seq x y z
N MET A 1 2.57 14.29 44.71
CA MET A 1 1.60 13.22 44.36
C MET A 1 1.92 12.45 43.07
N MET A 2 1.70 12.96 41.85
CA MET A 2 2.01 12.19 40.62
C MET A 2 3.51 11.83 40.50
N ILE A 3 4.39 12.79 40.80
CA ILE A 3 5.85 12.60 40.77
C ILE A 3 6.31 11.61 41.87
N GLU A 4 5.69 11.63 43.04
CA GLU A 4 5.98 10.65 44.11
C GLU A 4 5.51 9.24 43.78
N ASN A 5 4.35 9.11 43.11
CA ASN A 5 3.86 7.83 42.64
C ASN A 5 4.81 7.24 41.59
N ILE A 6 5.28 8.05 40.63
CA ILE A 6 6.28 7.63 39.63
C ILE A 6 7.59 7.19 40.31
N LYS A 7 8.07 7.98 41.29
CA LYS A 7 9.31 7.68 42.01
C LYS A 7 9.20 6.39 42.83
N MET A 8 8.08 6.17 43.50
CA MET A 8 7.81 4.91 44.21
C MET A 8 7.70 3.71 43.26
N SER A 9 6.96 3.84 42.14
CA SER A 9 6.85 2.78 41.13
C SER A 9 8.22 2.40 40.54
N TRP A 10 9.07 3.38 40.25
CA TRP A 10 10.43 3.12 39.75
C TRP A 10 11.29 2.35 40.75
N THR A 11 11.28 2.76 42.02
CA THR A 11 12.09 2.13 43.08
C THR A 11 11.69 0.67 43.30
N ASN A 12 10.40 0.37 43.15
CA ASN A 12 9.83 -0.96 43.29
C ASN A 12 10.18 -1.92 42.14
N ILE A 13 10.19 -1.43 40.90
CA ILE A 13 10.64 -2.20 39.72
C ILE A 13 12.10 -2.64 39.89
N VAL A 14 12.92 -1.75 40.45
CA VAL A 14 14.35 -2.01 40.66
C VAL A 14 14.62 -3.03 41.76
N HIS A 15 13.72 -3.21 42.74
CA HIS A 15 13.87 -4.20 43.81
C HIS A 15 13.57 -5.64 43.33
N ASN A 16 12.59 -5.83 42.43
CA ASN A 16 12.21 -7.13 41.88
C ASN A 16 12.54 -7.24 40.37
N LYS A 17 13.83 -7.17 40.04
CA LYS A 17 14.35 -7.03 38.66
C LYS A 17 13.89 -8.13 37.69
N ILE A 18 13.98 -9.40 38.09
CA ILE A 18 13.70 -10.53 37.19
C ILE A 18 12.20 -10.59 36.83
N ARG A 19 11.32 -10.42 37.81
CA ARG A 19 9.86 -10.51 37.62
C ARG A 19 9.33 -9.32 36.81
N SER A 20 9.83 -8.12 37.12
CA SER A 20 9.47 -6.90 36.38
C SER A 20 10.01 -6.97 34.94
N PHE A 21 11.21 -7.50 34.74
CA PHE A 21 11.77 -7.70 33.40
C PHE A 21 10.93 -8.69 32.57
N LEU A 22 10.61 -9.87 33.12
CA LEU A 22 9.81 -10.90 32.41
C LEU A 22 8.42 -10.40 32.02
N THR A 23 7.78 -9.59 32.86
CA THR A 23 6.45 -9.02 32.57
C THR A 23 6.50 -7.92 31.52
N ILE A 24 7.47 -7.00 31.64
CA ILE A 24 7.69 -5.96 30.63
C ILE A 24 8.04 -6.59 29.29
N LEU A 25 8.85 -7.66 29.27
CA LEU A 25 9.25 -8.36 28.05
C LEU A 25 8.05 -8.90 27.26
N GLY A 26 7.05 -9.47 27.94
CA GLY A 26 5.82 -9.94 27.28
C GLY A 26 5.06 -8.81 26.57
N ILE A 27 4.96 -7.65 27.22
CA ILE A 27 4.33 -6.45 26.63
C ILE A 27 5.18 -5.93 25.45
N VAL A 28 6.49 -5.84 25.64
CA VAL A 28 7.43 -5.40 24.60
C VAL A 28 7.29 -6.26 23.35
N ILE A 29 7.29 -7.59 23.48
CA ILE A 29 7.15 -8.50 22.33
C ILE A 29 5.78 -8.34 21.67
N GLY A 30 4.70 -8.24 22.46
CA GLY A 30 3.36 -8.07 21.93
C GLY A 30 3.17 -6.76 21.16
N VAL A 31 3.67 -5.65 21.72
CA VAL A 31 3.58 -4.32 21.08
C VAL A 31 4.57 -4.19 19.92
N ALA A 32 5.78 -4.74 20.03
CA ALA A 32 6.76 -4.72 18.95
C ALA A 32 6.27 -5.50 17.73
N SER A 33 5.72 -6.70 17.94
CA SER A 33 5.23 -7.54 16.84
C SER A 33 4.07 -6.91 16.09
N ILE A 34 3.07 -6.35 16.78
CA ILE A 34 1.93 -5.68 16.12
C ILE A 34 2.38 -4.44 15.34
N ILE A 35 3.24 -3.60 15.94
CA ILE A 35 3.75 -2.40 15.27
C ILE A 35 4.57 -2.78 14.04
N ALA A 36 5.45 -3.78 14.18
CA ALA A 36 6.28 -4.23 13.07
C ALA A 36 5.43 -4.77 11.92
N LEU A 37 4.51 -5.69 12.20
CA LEU A 37 3.69 -6.36 11.19
C LEU A 37 2.76 -5.37 10.47
N ILE A 38 2.08 -4.47 11.18
CA ILE A 38 1.20 -3.47 10.56
C ILE A 38 2.01 -2.51 9.68
N THR A 39 3.19 -2.07 10.15
CA THR A 39 4.04 -1.15 9.39
C THR A 39 4.56 -1.79 8.10
N ILE A 40 4.99 -3.05 8.17
CA ILE A 40 5.47 -3.81 7.01
C ILE A 40 4.33 -4.01 6.00
N VAL A 41 3.15 -4.44 6.45
CA VAL A 41 1.98 -4.66 5.56
C VAL A 41 1.56 -3.35 4.88
N LYS A 42 1.48 -2.25 5.64
CA LYS A 42 1.14 -0.93 5.07
C LYS A 42 2.19 -0.41 4.10
N GLY A 43 3.46 -0.63 4.38
CA GLY A 43 4.55 -0.26 3.46
C GLY A 43 4.47 -1.00 2.13
N ALA A 44 4.32 -2.32 2.21
CA ALA A 44 4.20 -3.17 1.01
C ALA A 44 2.92 -2.87 0.21
N THR A 45 1.77 -2.73 0.88
CA THR A 45 0.49 -2.45 0.20
C THR A 45 0.43 -1.03 -0.33
N GLY A 46 0.99 -0.04 0.38
CA GLY A 46 1.06 1.35 -0.07
C GLY A 46 1.84 1.50 -1.37
N GLU A 47 2.95 0.79 -1.53
CA GLU A 47 3.74 0.78 -2.77
C GLU A 47 2.94 0.20 -3.94
N VAL A 48 2.24 -0.92 -3.74
CA VAL A 48 1.36 -1.49 -4.76
C VAL A 48 0.22 -0.53 -5.11
N THR A 49 -0.39 0.13 -4.11
CA THR A 49 -1.45 1.12 -4.33
C THR A 49 -0.94 2.35 -5.07
N GLU A 50 0.27 2.82 -4.78
CA GLU A 50 0.90 3.95 -5.46
C GLU A 50 1.23 3.61 -6.92
N GLN A 51 1.79 2.43 -7.17
CA GLN A 51 1.98 1.90 -8.52
C GLN A 51 0.65 1.82 -9.29
N MET A 52 -0.41 1.29 -8.68
CA MET A 52 -1.73 1.22 -9.32
C MET A 52 -2.35 2.61 -9.51
N SER A 53 -2.13 3.55 -8.60
CA SER A 53 -2.61 4.94 -8.72
C SER A 53 -1.90 5.69 -9.85
N SER A 54 -0.60 5.43 -10.05
CA SER A 54 0.17 5.99 -11.17
C SER A 54 -0.34 5.52 -12.54
N LEU A 55 -0.98 4.34 -12.59
CA LEU A 55 -1.62 3.81 -13.79
C LEU A 55 -2.99 4.44 -14.08
N GLY A 56 -3.48 5.32 -13.19
CA GLY A 56 -4.73 6.07 -13.27
C GLY A 56 -5.90 5.36 -12.58
N ALA A 57 -6.34 5.89 -11.43
CA ALA A 57 -7.55 5.41 -10.73
C ALA A 57 -8.85 5.71 -11.51
N ASP A 58 -8.80 6.70 -12.42
CA ASP A 58 -9.87 7.09 -13.35
C ASP A 58 -9.81 6.30 -14.68
N LYS A 59 -9.04 5.21 -14.74
CA LYS A 59 -8.85 4.40 -15.94
C LYS A 59 -9.66 3.10 -15.88
N ILE A 60 -10.43 2.87 -16.94
CA ILE A 60 -11.13 1.63 -17.22
C ILE A 60 -10.48 0.97 -18.44
N THR A 61 -9.96 -0.24 -18.29
CA THR A 61 -9.33 -0.98 -19.38
C THR A 61 -10.31 -2.01 -19.94
N VAL A 62 -10.52 -1.97 -21.25
CA VAL A 62 -11.31 -2.97 -21.97
C VAL A 62 -10.37 -3.86 -22.77
N GLN A 63 -10.24 -5.11 -22.32
CA GLN A 63 -9.47 -6.13 -23.01
C GLN A 63 -10.39 -7.02 -23.84
N ILE A 64 -10.05 -7.22 -25.11
CA ILE A 64 -10.89 -7.98 -26.03
C ILE A 64 -10.27 -9.34 -26.24
N LYS A 65 -11.04 -10.37 -25.92
CA LYS A 65 -10.68 -11.78 -26.18
C LYS A 65 -11.07 -12.18 -27.61
N GLY A 66 -12.11 -11.51 -28.14
CA GLY A 66 -12.63 -11.73 -29.47
C GLY A 66 -13.65 -12.87 -29.50
N THR A 67 -14.48 -12.84 -30.53
CA THR A 67 -15.46 -13.88 -30.87
C THR A 67 -15.21 -14.37 -32.30
N PRO A 68 -15.79 -15.51 -32.71
CA PRO A 68 -15.70 -15.97 -34.10
C PRO A 68 -16.19 -14.94 -35.13
N LEU A 69 -17.09 -14.03 -34.73
CA LEU A 69 -17.68 -13.00 -35.59
C LEU A 69 -16.91 -11.68 -35.55
N LYS A 70 -16.26 -11.36 -34.42
CA LYS A 70 -15.58 -10.08 -34.19
C LYS A 70 -14.33 -10.28 -33.34
N LYS A 71 -13.15 -10.12 -33.96
CA LYS A 71 -11.85 -10.36 -33.31
C LYS A 71 -11.33 -9.20 -32.45
N GLY A 72 -11.91 -8.00 -32.59
CA GLY A 72 -11.48 -6.81 -31.88
C GLY A 72 -12.39 -5.62 -32.13
N LEU A 73 -12.04 -4.46 -31.58
CA LEU A 73 -12.78 -3.21 -31.80
C LEU A 73 -12.37 -2.56 -33.13
N LEU A 74 -13.39 -2.02 -33.80
CA LEU A 74 -13.28 -1.17 -34.98
C LEU A 74 -13.30 0.30 -34.58
N ASP A 75 -12.96 1.19 -35.51
CA ASP A 75 -12.96 2.64 -35.24
C ASP A 75 -14.36 3.17 -34.91
N SER A 76 -15.42 2.51 -35.41
CA SER A 76 -16.81 2.85 -35.05
C SER A 76 -17.10 2.58 -33.57
N ASP A 77 -16.61 1.46 -33.04
CA ASP A 77 -16.84 1.09 -31.64
C ASP A 77 -16.06 2.03 -30.71
N ILE A 78 -14.86 2.46 -31.12
CA ILE A 78 -14.06 3.43 -30.36
C ILE A 78 -14.80 4.78 -30.26
N LYS A 79 -15.42 5.24 -31.35
CA LYS A 79 -16.21 6.47 -31.35
C LYS A 79 -17.43 6.37 -30.44
N GLU A 80 -18.14 5.24 -30.47
CA GLU A 80 -19.28 5.00 -29.59
C GLU A 80 -18.86 5.06 -28.11
N LEU A 81 -17.68 4.52 -27.77
CA LEU A 81 -17.11 4.63 -26.42
C LEU A 81 -16.73 6.08 -26.04
N GLU A 82 -16.28 6.89 -27.00
CA GLU A 82 -15.97 8.32 -26.77
C GLU A 82 -17.23 9.16 -26.53
N GLU A 83 -18.40 8.72 -27.02
CA GLU A 83 -19.68 9.43 -26.87
C GLU A 83 -20.40 9.13 -25.55
N ILE A 84 -19.90 8.19 -24.74
CA ILE A 84 -20.47 7.87 -23.42
C ILE A 84 -20.30 9.06 -22.46
N GLU A 85 -21.35 9.38 -21.71
CA GLU A 85 -21.34 10.45 -20.71
C GLU A 85 -20.24 10.21 -19.64
N HIS A 86 -19.54 11.27 -19.24
CA HIS A 86 -18.41 11.27 -18.30
C HIS A 86 -17.12 10.57 -18.79
N VAL A 87 -17.05 10.19 -20.07
CA VAL A 87 -15.79 9.76 -20.70
C VAL A 87 -14.99 10.98 -21.16
N SER A 88 -13.85 11.20 -20.50
CA SER A 88 -12.90 12.27 -20.81
C SER A 88 -12.12 12.01 -22.11
N GLY A 89 -11.97 10.73 -22.46
CA GLY A 89 -11.44 10.27 -23.74
C GLY A 89 -11.05 8.80 -23.73
N VAL A 90 -10.82 8.27 -24.92
CA VAL A 90 -10.50 6.85 -25.15
C VAL A 90 -9.13 6.75 -25.80
N SER A 91 -8.32 5.77 -25.39
CA SER A 91 -6.99 5.48 -25.94
C SER A 91 -6.92 4.02 -26.40
N PRO A 92 -7.11 3.75 -27.70
CA PRO A 92 -6.89 2.41 -28.24
C PRO A 92 -5.41 2.03 -28.15
N THR A 93 -5.16 0.77 -27.85
CA THR A 93 -3.81 0.20 -27.72
C THR A 93 -3.64 -0.96 -28.69
N LEU A 94 -2.59 -0.87 -29.51
CA LEU A 94 -2.15 -1.96 -30.37
C LEU A 94 -0.76 -2.39 -29.95
N THR A 95 -0.57 -3.67 -29.64
CA THR A 95 0.73 -4.18 -29.21
C THR A 95 1.27 -5.19 -30.21
N GLY A 96 2.57 -5.12 -30.48
CA GLY A 96 3.29 -6.09 -31.30
C GLY A 96 4.76 -6.16 -30.89
N LYS A 97 5.51 -7.10 -31.47
CA LYS A 97 6.96 -7.19 -31.31
C LYS A 97 7.67 -6.92 -32.64
N THR A 98 8.82 -6.28 -32.58
CA THR A 98 9.61 -5.93 -33.76
C THR A 98 11.11 -5.98 -33.47
N SER A 99 11.91 -5.74 -34.51
CA SER A 99 13.34 -5.46 -34.38
C SER A 99 13.62 -4.04 -34.84
N ILE A 100 14.52 -3.37 -34.12
CA ILE A 100 15.00 -2.03 -34.45
C ILE A 100 16.42 -2.14 -35.00
N VAL A 101 16.69 -1.39 -36.05
CA VAL A 101 18.01 -1.24 -36.65
C VAL A 101 18.38 0.24 -36.68
N TYR A 102 19.56 0.55 -36.17
CA TYR A 102 20.19 1.85 -36.33
C TYR A 102 21.69 1.68 -36.58
N LEU A 103 22.15 2.13 -37.75
CA LEU A 103 23.53 1.98 -38.20
C LEU A 103 23.99 0.50 -38.17
N LYS A 104 24.80 0.11 -37.19
CA LYS A 104 25.31 -1.26 -36.99
C LYS A 104 24.69 -1.99 -35.80
N HIS A 105 23.84 -1.30 -35.03
CA HIS A 105 23.19 -1.84 -33.84
C HIS A 105 21.82 -2.39 -34.21
N VAL A 106 21.54 -3.60 -33.72
CA VAL A 106 20.29 -4.32 -33.97
C VAL A 106 19.76 -4.82 -32.63
N MET A 107 18.56 -4.37 -32.26
CA MET A 107 17.83 -4.90 -31.12
C MET A 107 16.63 -5.69 -31.60
N LYS A 108 16.41 -6.85 -30.99
CA LYS A 108 15.31 -7.78 -31.34
C LYS A 108 14.31 -7.84 -30.19
N ASP A 109 13.12 -8.37 -30.48
CA ASP A 109 12.05 -8.59 -29.50
C ASP A 109 11.54 -7.35 -28.77
N ILE A 110 11.75 -6.16 -29.35
CA ILE A 110 11.29 -4.90 -28.79
C ILE A 110 9.76 -4.78 -28.90
N THR A 111 9.14 -4.35 -27.81
CA THR A 111 7.69 -4.11 -27.75
C THR A 111 7.33 -2.82 -28.48
N VAL A 112 6.40 -2.91 -29.42
CA VAL A 112 5.81 -1.76 -30.11
C VAL A 112 4.39 -1.57 -29.62
N GLN A 113 4.08 -0.35 -29.20
CA GLN A 113 2.75 0.07 -28.82
C GLN A 113 2.23 1.19 -29.73
N GLY A 114 1.01 1.02 -30.23
CA GLY A 114 0.23 2.06 -30.87
C GLY A 114 -0.66 2.75 -29.85
N LYS A 115 -0.43 4.03 -29.57
CA LYS A 115 -1.23 4.84 -28.64
C LYS A 115 -1.70 6.13 -29.32
N ASN A 116 -2.68 6.81 -28.71
CA ASN A 116 -3.14 8.12 -29.17
C ASN A 116 -2.68 9.24 -28.23
N GLN A 117 -3.10 10.48 -28.53
CA GLN A 117 -2.74 11.65 -27.73
C GLN A 117 -3.32 11.63 -26.31
N MET A 118 -4.45 10.93 -26.11
CA MET A 118 -5.14 10.90 -24.81
C MET A 118 -4.29 10.21 -23.75
N HIS A 119 -3.57 9.15 -24.14
CA HIS A 119 -2.63 8.46 -23.28
C HIS A 119 -1.60 9.41 -22.65
N PHE A 120 -0.97 10.25 -23.48
CA PHE A 120 0.03 11.21 -23.00
C PHE A 120 -0.57 12.41 -22.27
N ARG A 121 -1.82 12.80 -22.57
CA ARG A 121 -2.51 13.89 -21.86
C ARG A 121 -2.90 13.51 -20.43
N LYS A 122 -3.22 12.24 -20.23
CA LYS A 122 -3.58 11.69 -18.91
C LYS A 122 -2.34 11.24 -18.13
N ASN A 123 -1.23 10.95 -18.83
CA ASN A 123 0.04 10.56 -18.23
C ASN A 123 1.15 11.52 -18.70
N ASN A 124 1.15 12.76 -18.18
CA ASN A 124 2.03 13.83 -18.65
C ASN A 124 3.52 13.58 -18.38
N ASP A 125 3.83 12.82 -17.33
CA ASP A 125 5.21 12.60 -16.89
C ASP A 125 5.95 11.54 -17.73
N LEU A 126 5.24 10.80 -18.59
CA LEU A 126 5.83 9.71 -19.39
C LEU A 126 6.91 10.14 -20.39
N VAL A 127 7.03 11.43 -20.72
CA VAL A 127 7.98 11.91 -21.72
C VAL A 127 9.06 12.74 -21.03
N GLU A 128 10.24 12.15 -20.90
CA GLU A 128 11.42 12.80 -20.29
C GLU A 128 11.99 13.88 -21.20
N GLU A 129 12.14 13.57 -22.50
CA GLU A 129 12.70 14.50 -23.48
C GLU A 129 11.88 14.54 -24.78
N GLY A 130 11.79 15.71 -25.40
CA GLY A 130 11.19 15.89 -26.72
C GLY A 130 9.70 16.25 -26.66
N ARG A 131 8.87 15.56 -27.45
CA ARG A 131 7.42 15.80 -27.49
C ARG A 131 6.62 14.51 -27.55
N ALA A 132 5.43 14.55 -26.93
CA ALA A 132 4.42 13.52 -27.07
C ALA A 132 3.76 13.48 -28.46
N ILE A 133 3.01 12.42 -28.72
CA ILE A 133 2.16 12.25 -29.91
C ILE A 133 0.96 13.19 -29.82
N ASN A 134 0.71 13.97 -30.87
CA ASN A 134 -0.43 14.87 -30.96
C ASN A 134 -1.48 14.37 -31.97
N LYS A 135 -2.66 15.02 -32.01
CA LYS A 135 -3.73 14.69 -32.95
C LYS A 135 -3.27 14.68 -34.42
N LEU A 136 -2.45 15.66 -34.80
CA LEU A 136 -1.98 15.80 -36.18
C LEU A 136 -1.13 14.61 -36.65
N ASP A 137 -0.32 14.04 -35.75
CA ASP A 137 0.49 12.85 -36.04
C ASP A 137 -0.39 11.62 -36.29
N ILE A 138 -1.51 11.52 -35.58
CA ILE A 138 -2.49 10.44 -35.71
C ILE A 138 -3.27 10.59 -37.02
N ASP A 139 -3.81 11.79 -37.26
CA ASP A 139 -4.63 12.10 -38.43
C ASP A 139 -3.83 11.96 -39.73
N SER A 140 -2.56 12.41 -39.73
CA SER A 140 -1.67 12.35 -40.89
C SER A 140 -0.94 11.02 -41.03
N LYS A 141 -1.13 10.06 -40.09
CA LYS A 141 -0.40 8.78 -40.03
C LYS A 141 1.13 8.99 -40.11
N ASN A 142 1.63 9.97 -39.37
CA ASN A 142 3.03 10.33 -39.39
C ASN A 142 3.89 9.16 -38.88
N LYS A 143 5.03 8.94 -39.54
CA LYS A 143 6.02 7.91 -39.16
C LYS A 143 6.96 8.48 -38.08
N VAL A 144 6.40 8.72 -36.91
CA VAL A 144 7.10 9.23 -35.72
C VAL A 144 7.01 8.24 -34.58
N VAL A 145 8.01 8.24 -33.70
CA VAL A 145 8.12 7.31 -32.57
C VAL A 145 8.68 8.00 -31.33
N LEU A 146 8.20 7.57 -30.17
CA LEU A 146 8.88 7.74 -28.89
C LEU A 146 9.57 6.42 -28.54
N ILE A 147 10.76 6.51 -27.94
CA ILE A 147 11.57 5.35 -27.57
C ILE A 147 11.80 5.33 -26.07
N GLY A 148 11.88 4.13 -25.49
CA GLY A 148 12.29 3.94 -24.12
C GLY A 148 13.72 4.39 -23.83
N SER A 149 14.01 4.62 -22.55
CA SER A 149 15.31 5.09 -22.07
C SER A 149 16.45 4.12 -22.40
N GLU A 150 16.21 2.81 -22.33
CA GLU A 150 17.19 1.75 -22.63
C GLU A 150 17.49 1.66 -24.13
N ILE A 151 16.44 1.71 -24.96
CA ILE A 151 16.55 1.78 -26.42
C ILE A 151 17.38 2.99 -26.85
N SER A 152 17.18 4.15 -26.20
CA SER A 152 17.94 5.37 -26.45
C SER A 152 19.42 5.19 -26.09
N LYS A 153 19.72 4.63 -24.91
CA LYS A 153 21.10 4.41 -24.44
C LYS A 153 21.86 3.43 -25.34
N GLU A 154 21.24 2.31 -25.72
CA GLU A 154 21.89 1.24 -26.49
C GLU A 154 22.09 1.62 -27.96
N LEU A 155 21.07 2.18 -28.64
CA LEU A 155 21.20 2.52 -30.07
C LEU A 155 22.05 3.75 -30.33
N PHE A 156 22.06 4.72 -29.42
CA PHE A 156 22.70 6.02 -29.64
C PHE A 156 23.98 6.23 -28.83
N GLU A 157 24.38 5.32 -27.94
CA GLU A 157 25.62 5.39 -27.14
C GLU A 157 25.78 6.73 -26.40
N GLY A 158 24.67 7.29 -25.89
CA GLY A 158 24.66 8.60 -25.22
C GLY A 158 24.68 9.83 -26.17
N LYS A 159 24.57 9.63 -27.49
CA LYS A 159 24.35 10.73 -28.45
C LYS A 159 22.88 11.13 -28.50
N LYS A 160 22.60 12.32 -29.01
CA LYS A 160 21.24 12.85 -29.14
C LYS A 160 20.36 11.96 -30.03
N SER A 161 19.39 11.27 -29.45
CA SER A 161 18.46 10.36 -30.14
C SER A 161 17.37 11.09 -30.91
N ILE A 162 16.89 12.22 -30.37
CA ILE A 162 15.77 12.99 -30.92
C ILE A 162 16.14 13.60 -32.28
N GLY A 163 15.25 13.43 -33.26
CA GLY A 163 15.38 13.95 -34.61
C GLY A 163 15.99 12.96 -35.60
N ASN A 164 16.67 11.93 -35.13
CA ASN A 164 17.23 10.88 -35.97
C ASN A 164 16.15 9.94 -36.50
N LYS A 165 16.49 9.23 -37.57
CA LYS A 165 15.62 8.20 -38.15
C LYS A 165 16.15 6.82 -37.77
N ILE A 166 15.30 6.03 -37.14
CA ILE A 166 15.55 4.61 -36.85
C ILE A 166 14.74 3.74 -37.80
N GLU A 167 15.25 2.56 -38.10
CA GLU A 167 14.58 1.61 -38.98
C GLU A 167 13.91 0.52 -38.14
N ILE A 168 12.60 0.35 -38.32
CA ILE A 168 11.79 -0.61 -37.57
C ILE A 168 11.15 -1.54 -38.60
N SER A 169 11.50 -2.83 -38.58
CA SER A 169 11.13 -3.81 -39.62
C SER A 169 11.24 -3.29 -41.06
N GLY A 170 12.33 -2.59 -41.40
CA GLY A 170 12.55 -2.07 -42.77
C GLY A 170 11.91 -0.71 -43.08
N VAL A 171 11.18 -0.11 -42.13
CA VAL A 171 10.51 1.20 -42.31
C VAL A 171 11.20 2.26 -41.46
N LYS A 172 11.49 3.43 -42.04
CA LYS A 172 12.15 4.53 -41.33
C LYS A 172 11.14 5.38 -40.55
N PHE A 173 11.38 5.52 -39.25
CA PHE A 173 10.62 6.36 -38.32
C PHE A 173 11.50 7.44 -37.72
N LYS A 174 10.96 8.64 -37.51
CA LYS A 174 11.65 9.75 -36.84
C LYS A 174 11.42 9.69 -35.34
N VAL A 175 12.50 9.70 -34.55
CA VAL A 175 12.43 9.79 -33.09
C VAL A 175 12.02 11.21 -32.70
N ILE A 176 10.93 11.37 -31.96
CA ILE A 176 10.39 12.66 -31.52
C ILE A 176 10.46 12.89 -30.00
N GLY A 177 10.68 11.83 -29.22
CA GLY A 177 10.84 11.91 -27.78
C GLY A 177 11.39 10.64 -27.15
N ILE A 178 11.79 10.74 -25.90
CA ILE A 178 12.30 9.66 -25.05
C ILE A 178 11.34 9.53 -23.87
N LEU A 179 10.97 8.29 -23.54
CA LEU A 179 10.10 8.00 -22.40
C LEU A 179 10.89 8.02 -21.10
N GLU A 180 10.23 8.46 -20.03
CA GLU A 180 10.78 8.39 -18.68
C GLU A 180 11.13 6.95 -18.30
N GLN A 181 12.27 6.78 -17.65
CA GLN A 181 12.75 5.49 -17.19
C GLN A 181 11.82 4.95 -16.10
N SER A 182 11.21 3.79 -16.33
CA SER A 182 10.42 3.12 -15.33
C SER A 182 11.33 2.31 -14.39
N ASP A 183 11.14 2.46 -13.07
CA ASP A 183 11.83 1.65 -12.05
C ASP A 183 11.30 0.20 -11.99
N SER A 184 10.20 -0.09 -12.67
CA SER A 184 9.63 -1.43 -12.76
C SER A 184 10.38 -2.31 -13.77
N TYR A 185 10.82 -3.49 -13.33
CA TYR A 185 11.38 -4.56 -14.17
C TYR A 185 10.29 -5.45 -14.82
N SER A 186 9.01 -5.04 -14.76
CA SER A 186 7.90 -5.81 -15.33
C SER A 186 7.81 -5.68 -16.85
N ASN A 187 7.04 -6.58 -17.49
CA ASN A 187 6.76 -6.56 -18.93
C ASN A 187 6.04 -5.30 -19.44
N ASP A 188 5.59 -4.41 -18.54
CA ASP A 188 4.99 -3.11 -18.85
C ASP A 188 6.00 -1.95 -18.74
N SER A 189 7.30 -2.26 -18.59
CA SER A 189 8.34 -1.25 -18.54
C SER A 189 8.36 -0.40 -19.81
N THR A 190 8.46 0.91 -19.62
CA THR A 190 8.62 1.87 -20.71
C THR A 190 10.05 1.83 -21.27
N ASN A 191 10.97 1.15 -20.58
CA ASN A 191 12.40 1.07 -20.89
C ASN A 191 12.69 0.42 -22.25
N GLU A 192 12.07 -0.73 -22.54
CA GLU A 192 12.24 -1.48 -23.79
C GLU A 192 11.00 -1.38 -24.72
N THR A 193 10.34 -0.22 -24.72
CA THR A 193 9.13 0.00 -25.51
C THR A 193 9.30 1.13 -26.53
N ILE A 194 8.73 0.94 -27.72
CA ILE A 194 8.52 2.00 -28.71
C ILE A 194 7.04 2.35 -28.76
N ILE A 195 6.72 3.64 -28.65
CA ILE A 195 5.34 4.12 -28.84
C ILE A 195 5.23 4.90 -30.15
N MET A 196 4.23 4.56 -30.96
CA MET A 196 3.90 5.25 -32.22
C MET A 196 2.41 5.56 -32.31
N PRO A 197 1.96 6.42 -33.24
CA PRO A 197 0.54 6.71 -33.40
C PRO A 197 -0.23 5.43 -33.72
N TYR A 198 -1.36 5.19 -33.03
CA TYR A 198 -2.11 3.94 -33.20
C TYR A 198 -2.55 3.68 -34.65
N THR A 199 -2.86 4.73 -35.42
CA THR A 199 -3.21 4.63 -36.85
C THR A 199 -2.04 4.14 -37.71
N THR A 200 -0.82 4.60 -37.38
CA THR A 200 0.43 4.15 -37.99
C THR A 200 0.75 2.72 -37.57
N ALA A 201 0.62 2.40 -36.27
CA ALA A 201 0.83 1.06 -35.73
C ALA A 201 -0.12 0.03 -36.37
N ARG A 202 -1.40 0.39 -36.58
CA ARG A 202 -2.38 -0.48 -37.22
C ARG A 202 -1.96 -0.92 -38.61
N SER A 203 -1.48 0.04 -39.40
CA SER A 203 -1.00 -0.21 -40.75
C SER A 203 0.33 -0.99 -40.74
N PHE A 204 1.21 -0.69 -39.79
CA PHE A 204 2.53 -1.31 -39.66
C PHE A 204 2.46 -2.77 -39.17
N LEU A 205 1.66 -3.04 -38.14
CA LEU A 205 1.46 -4.37 -37.55
C LEU A 205 0.46 -5.23 -38.33
N GLN A 206 -0.16 -4.68 -39.38
CA GLN A 206 -1.25 -5.32 -40.13
C GLN A 206 -2.40 -5.77 -39.22
N ALA A 207 -2.63 -5.01 -38.14
CA ALA A 207 -3.66 -5.31 -37.16
C ALA A 207 -5.03 -4.89 -37.72
N GLY A 208 -5.91 -5.87 -37.99
CA GLY A 208 -7.26 -5.60 -38.48
C GLY A 208 -8.16 -4.89 -37.46
N SER A 209 -7.89 -5.09 -36.17
CA SER A 209 -8.73 -4.60 -35.06
C SER A 209 -7.89 -4.28 -33.82
N VAL A 210 -8.44 -3.44 -32.94
CA VAL A 210 -7.85 -3.12 -31.64
C VAL A 210 -8.18 -4.23 -30.64
N SER A 211 -7.20 -4.65 -29.83
CA SER A 211 -7.34 -5.73 -28.83
C SER A 211 -7.43 -5.22 -27.39
N ASN A 212 -7.00 -3.99 -27.13
CA ASN A 212 -7.10 -3.36 -25.82
C ASN A 212 -7.40 -1.87 -25.96
N THR A 213 -8.27 -1.33 -25.10
CA THR A 213 -8.62 0.08 -25.10
C THR A 213 -8.68 0.60 -23.68
N ASP A 214 -7.98 1.69 -23.41
CA ASP A 214 -8.04 2.41 -22.15
C ASP A 214 -9.09 3.52 -22.27
N ILE A 215 -10.03 3.60 -21.32
CA ILE A 215 -11.08 4.61 -21.24
C ILE A 215 -10.79 5.45 -20.00
N TYR A 216 -10.70 6.77 -20.17
CA TYR A 216 -10.44 7.70 -19.08
C TYR A 216 -11.73 8.41 -18.69
N VAL A 217 -12.03 8.40 -17.40
CA VAL A 217 -13.21 9.05 -16.83
C VAL A 217 -12.87 10.50 -16.43
N ASP A 218 -13.87 11.38 -16.41
CA ASP A 218 -13.70 12.76 -15.95
C ASP A 218 -13.43 12.85 -14.44
N ASP A 219 -14.10 12.00 -13.65
CA ASP A 219 -13.94 11.89 -12.20
C ASP A 219 -14.11 10.43 -11.78
N ALA A 220 -13.23 9.94 -10.90
CA ALA A 220 -13.25 8.58 -10.36
C ALA A 220 -14.60 8.22 -9.71
N LYS A 221 -15.37 9.19 -9.23
CA LYS A 221 -16.72 8.98 -8.69
C LYS A 221 -17.68 8.35 -9.71
N TYR A 222 -17.54 8.67 -11.00
CA TYR A 222 -18.40 8.15 -12.06
C TYR A 222 -17.88 6.85 -12.67
N ALA A 223 -16.75 6.32 -12.19
CA ALA A 223 -16.11 5.13 -12.77
C ALA A 223 -17.05 3.92 -12.81
N SER A 224 -17.85 3.68 -11.77
CA SER A 224 -18.82 2.57 -11.75
C SER A 224 -19.96 2.76 -12.76
N ASP A 225 -20.49 3.98 -12.88
CA ASP A 225 -21.55 4.30 -13.84
C ASP A 225 -21.05 4.18 -15.29
N VAL A 226 -19.85 4.71 -15.57
CA VAL A 226 -19.19 4.57 -16.87
C VAL A 226 -18.90 3.12 -17.17
N THR A 227 -18.43 2.33 -16.19
CA THR A 227 -18.18 0.89 -16.38
C THR A 227 -19.45 0.16 -16.83
N SER A 228 -20.60 0.44 -16.22
CA SER A 228 -21.88 -0.16 -16.63
C SER A 228 -22.30 0.25 -18.05
N ASN A 229 -22.06 1.51 -18.43
CA ASN A 229 -22.39 1.99 -19.77
C ASN A 229 -21.44 1.42 -20.83
N VAL A 230 -20.15 1.29 -20.52
CA VAL A 230 -19.16 0.60 -21.36
C VAL A 230 -19.54 -0.87 -21.53
N GLU A 231 -19.98 -1.55 -20.46
CA GLU A 231 -20.46 -2.93 -20.53
C GLU A 231 -21.67 -3.07 -21.46
N LYS A 232 -22.63 -2.14 -21.42
CA LYS A 232 -23.77 -2.13 -22.36
C LYS A 232 -23.31 -1.96 -23.81
N ALA A 233 -22.41 -1.01 -24.08
CA ALA A 233 -21.87 -0.78 -25.42
C ALA A 233 -21.09 -2.01 -25.93
N MET A 234 -20.28 -2.63 -25.08
CA MET A 234 -19.54 -3.84 -25.44
C MET A 234 -20.45 -5.05 -25.64
N ASN A 235 -21.49 -5.21 -24.83
CA ASN A 235 -22.50 -6.25 -25.03
C ASN A 235 -23.19 -6.12 -26.40
N GLN A 236 -23.54 -4.90 -26.81
CA GLN A 236 -24.08 -4.67 -28.15
C GLN A 236 -23.04 -4.97 -29.25
N ALA A 237 -21.81 -4.48 -29.07
CA ALA A 237 -20.73 -4.65 -30.03
C ALA A 237 -20.33 -6.13 -30.26
N PHE A 238 -20.51 -7.00 -29.27
CA PHE A 238 -20.18 -8.43 -29.30
C PHE A 238 -21.40 -9.37 -29.32
N ASN A 239 -22.60 -8.86 -29.61
CA ASN A 239 -23.85 -9.63 -29.68
C ASN A 239 -24.16 -10.43 -28.40
N TYR A 240 -23.98 -9.81 -27.22
CA TYR A 240 -24.27 -10.39 -25.90
C TYR A 240 -23.54 -11.71 -25.64
N LYS A 241 -22.33 -11.85 -26.16
CA LYS A 241 -21.42 -12.94 -25.82
C LYS A 241 -20.46 -12.48 -24.72
N ASP A 242 -20.76 -12.88 -23.49
CA ASP A 242 -20.03 -12.49 -22.28
C ASP A 242 -18.52 -12.84 -22.34
N GLU A 243 -18.12 -13.80 -23.17
CA GLU A 243 -16.71 -14.20 -23.33
C GLU A 243 -15.91 -13.31 -24.29
N GLY A 244 -16.55 -12.39 -25.02
CA GLY A 244 -15.92 -11.60 -26.08
C GLY A 244 -14.94 -10.54 -25.57
N TYR A 245 -15.12 -10.06 -24.34
CA TYR A 245 -14.33 -8.98 -23.75
C TYR A 245 -14.23 -9.12 -22.23
N SER A 246 -13.41 -8.27 -21.61
CA SER A 246 -13.24 -8.14 -20.18
C SER A 246 -13.04 -6.67 -19.86
N ILE A 247 -13.75 -6.17 -18.85
CA ILE A 247 -13.58 -4.81 -18.37
C ILE A 247 -12.86 -4.87 -17.02
N VAL A 248 -11.83 -4.06 -16.87
CA VAL A 248 -11.06 -3.93 -15.64
C VAL A 248 -11.09 -2.46 -15.23
N ASN A 249 -11.73 -2.17 -14.11
CA ASN A 249 -11.74 -0.85 -13.50
C ASN A 249 -10.62 -0.76 -12.45
N MET A 250 -9.68 0.16 -12.65
CA MET A 250 -8.55 0.31 -11.73
C MET A 250 -8.98 0.77 -10.34
N GLY A 251 -10.06 1.57 -10.24
CA GLY A 251 -10.62 2.00 -8.96
C GLY A 251 -11.13 0.84 -8.09
N ASP A 252 -11.75 -0.16 -8.70
CA ASP A 252 -12.24 -1.35 -8.00
C ASP A 252 -11.08 -2.23 -7.51
N MET A 253 -9.98 -2.27 -8.26
CA MET A 253 -8.76 -2.98 -7.87
C MET A 253 -8.08 -2.31 -6.67
N ILE A 254 -7.97 -0.98 -6.66
CA ILE A 254 -7.46 -0.22 -5.49
C ILE A 254 -8.34 -0.46 -4.27
N THR A 255 -9.67 -0.43 -4.44
CA THR A 255 -10.63 -0.71 -3.36
C THR A 255 -10.44 -2.13 -2.81
N SER A 256 -10.30 -3.13 -3.68
CA SER A 256 -10.05 -4.52 -3.30
C SER A 256 -8.72 -4.67 -2.52
N ILE A 257 -7.65 -3.99 -2.95
CA ILE A 257 -6.37 -3.98 -2.22
C ILE A 257 -6.53 -3.37 -0.82
N ASN A 258 -7.28 -2.28 -0.70
CA ASN A 258 -7.56 -1.65 0.60
C ASN A 258 -8.37 -2.57 1.52
N GLU A 259 -9.34 -3.30 0.99
CA GLU A 259 -10.12 -4.29 1.74
C GLU A 259 -9.24 -5.45 2.23
N ILE A 260 -8.40 -6.01 1.37
CA ILE A 260 -7.43 -7.06 1.73
C ILE A 260 -6.47 -6.55 2.82
N THR A 261 -5.95 -5.34 2.65
CA THR A 261 -5.04 -4.70 3.61
C THR A 261 -5.71 -4.53 4.98
N THR A 262 -6.99 -4.13 4.98
CA THR A 262 -7.79 -3.99 6.20
C THR A 262 -8.04 -5.34 6.86
N MET A 263 -8.40 -6.37 6.09
CA MET A 263 -8.60 -7.73 6.59
C MET A 263 -7.32 -8.30 7.22
N MET A 264 -6.17 -8.16 6.54
CA MET A 264 -4.87 -8.57 7.09
C MET A 264 -4.55 -7.81 8.37
N SER A 265 -4.79 -6.50 8.41
CA SER A 265 -4.58 -5.68 9.61
C SER A 265 -5.45 -6.15 10.79
N LEU A 266 -6.70 -6.52 10.54
CA LEU A 266 -7.60 -7.08 11.55
C LEU A 266 -7.13 -8.44 12.05
N MET A 267 -6.71 -9.35 11.16
CA MET A 267 -6.16 -10.65 11.55
C MET A 267 -4.91 -10.50 12.41
N LEU A 268 -3.99 -9.61 12.01
CA LEU A 268 -2.77 -9.31 12.76
C LEU A 268 -3.09 -8.67 14.12
N GLY A 269 -4.07 -7.76 14.17
CA GLY A 269 -4.60 -7.22 15.43
C GLY A 269 -5.18 -8.30 16.33
N GLY A 270 -5.88 -9.29 15.77
CA GLY A 270 -6.40 -10.45 16.48
C GLY A 270 -5.29 -11.31 17.08
N ILE A 271 -4.27 -11.67 16.29
CA ILE A 271 -3.11 -12.45 16.77
C ILE A 271 -2.33 -11.67 17.84
N ALA A 272 -2.14 -10.38 17.61
CA ALA A 272 -1.50 -9.51 18.59
C ALA A 272 -2.29 -9.48 19.90
N SER A 273 -3.63 -9.39 19.85
CA SER A 273 -4.49 -9.40 21.05
C SER A 273 -4.28 -10.64 21.93
N ILE A 274 -3.94 -11.79 21.35
CA ILE A 274 -3.62 -13.01 22.12
C ILE A 274 -2.29 -12.83 22.86
N SER A 275 -1.24 -12.39 22.17
CA SER A 275 0.09 -12.12 22.78
C SER A 275 0.01 -11.10 23.91
N LEU A 276 -0.88 -10.14 23.71
CA LEU A 276 -1.20 -9.01 24.58
C LEU A 276 -1.93 -9.50 25.85
N VAL A 277 -2.86 -10.46 25.74
CA VAL A 277 -3.47 -11.14 26.89
C VAL A 277 -2.43 -11.92 27.70
N VAL A 278 -1.51 -12.63 27.05
CA VAL A 278 -0.41 -13.34 27.74
C VAL A 278 0.46 -12.36 28.53
N GLY A 279 0.83 -11.21 27.92
CA GLY A 279 1.54 -10.14 28.62
C GLY A 279 0.74 -9.54 29.79
N GLY A 280 -0.56 -9.33 29.59
CA GLY A 280 -1.48 -8.81 30.60
C GLY A 280 -1.64 -9.73 31.82
N ILE A 281 -1.74 -11.05 31.60
CA ILE A 281 -1.73 -12.05 32.69
C ILE A 281 -0.44 -11.96 33.50
N GLY A 282 0.69 -11.70 32.83
CA GLY A 282 1.97 -11.41 33.47
C GLY A 282 1.87 -10.23 34.44
N ILE A 283 1.34 -9.09 33.99
CA ILE A 283 1.12 -7.90 34.84
C ILE A 283 0.25 -8.24 36.03
N MET A 284 -0.89 -8.92 35.80
CA MET A 284 -1.82 -9.29 36.86
C MET A 284 -1.14 -10.14 37.94
N ASN A 285 -0.39 -11.18 37.54
CA ASN A 285 0.31 -12.06 38.47
C ASN A 285 1.39 -11.31 39.25
N MET A 286 2.19 -10.51 38.57
CA MET A 286 3.23 -9.70 39.22
C MET A 286 2.63 -8.73 40.25
N MET A 287 1.53 -8.06 39.90
CA MET A 287 0.83 -7.14 40.79
C MET A 287 0.16 -7.87 41.96
N LEU A 288 -0.44 -9.04 41.75
CA LEU A 288 -1.01 -9.84 42.84
C LEU A 288 0.04 -10.22 43.87
N VAL A 289 1.22 -10.64 43.42
CA VAL A 289 2.34 -10.97 44.32
C VAL A 289 2.88 -9.70 44.99
N SER A 290 2.99 -8.58 44.27
CA SER A 290 3.39 -7.30 44.88
C SER A 290 2.42 -6.82 45.95
N VAL A 291 1.12 -7.07 45.79
CA VAL A 291 0.11 -6.74 46.81
C VAL A 291 0.28 -7.62 48.05
N THR A 292 0.61 -8.91 47.89
CA THR A 292 0.89 -9.81 49.02
C THR A 292 2.22 -9.52 49.70
N GLU A 293 3.23 -9.02 48.98
CA GLU A 293 4.50 -8.59 49.58
C GLU A 293 4.34 -7.28 50.37
N ARG A 294 3.45 -6.37 49.91
CA ARG A 294 3.20 -5.06 50.55
C ARG A 294 1.95 -5.01 51.43
N THR A 295 1.34 -6.15 51.78
CA THR A 295 0.18 -6.19 52.70
C THR A 295 0.36 -5.38 53.99
N PRO A 296 1.49 -5.48 54.73
CA PRO A 296 1.65 -4.73 55.98
C PRO A 296 1.70 -3.21 55.76
N GLU A 297 2.36 -2.74 54.70
CA GLU A 297 2.39 -1.31 54.34
C GLU A 297 0.99 -0.77 54.00
N ILE A 298 0.21 -1.56 53.25
CA ILE A 298 -1.17 -1.21 52.87
C ILE A 298 -2.06 -1.17 54.13
N GLY A 299 -1.89 -2.13 55.04
CA GLY A 299 -2.57 -2.19 56.34
C GLY A 299 -2.31 -0.96 57.19
N LEU A 300 -1.04 -0.55 57.30
CA LEU A 300 -0.64 0.64 58.03
C LEU A 300 -1.25 1.92 57.42
N ARG A 301 -1.20 2.08 56.09
CA ARG A 301 -1.82 3.24 55.41
C ARG A 301 -3.32 3.33 55.67
N LYS A 302 -4.02 2.19 55.66
CA LYS A 302 -5.45 2.15 55.95
C LYS A 302 -5.77 2.42 57.42
N ALA A 303 -4.95 1.93 58.35
CA ALA A 303 -5.09 2.24 59.77
C ALA A 303 -4.93 3.74 60.06
N LEU A 304 -4.09 4.42 59.28
CA LEU A 304 -3.91 5.88 59.31
C LEU A 304 -4.99 6.67 58.55
N GLY A 305 -6.03 6.01 58.03
CA GLY A 305 -7.19 6.65 57.41
C GLY A 305 -7.16 6.78 55.88
N ALA A 306 -6.25 6.08 55.17
CA ALA A 306 -6.26 6.10 53.71
C ALA A 306 -7.54 5.45 53.12
N GLU A 307 -8.27 6.20 52.29
CA GLU A 307 -9.46 5.69 51.61
C GLU A 307 -9.14 4.51 50.67
N PRO A 308 -9.99 3.47 50.60
CA PRO A 308 -9.83 2.34 49.69
C PRO A 308 -9.61 2.74 48.22
N ARG A 309 -10.31 3.78 47.77
CA ARG A 309 -10.21 4.31 46.40
C ARG A 309 -8.80 4.84 46.09
N ARG A 310 -8.13 5.44 47.08
CA ARG A 310 -6.79 6.00 46.92
C ARG A 310 -5.73 4.91 46.79
N ILE A 311 -5.87 3.83 47.55
CA ILE A 311 -5.04 2.62 47.41
C ILE A 311 -5.27 1.98 46.04
N GLN A 312 -6.53 1.86 45.60
CA GLN A 312 -6.85 1.31 44.28
C GLN A 312 -6.21 2.13 43.15
N GLN A 313 -6.33 3.46 43.20
CA GLN A 313 -5.72 4.35 42.21
C GLN A 313 -4.20 4.21 42.17
N GLN A 314 -3.53 4.08 43.32
CA GLN A 314 -2.08 3.88 43.37
C GLN A 314 -1.64 2.64 42.60
N PHE A 315 -2.23 1.48 42.89
CA PHE A 315 -1.87 0.22 42.22
C PHE A 315 -2.27 0.20 40.74
N LEU A 316 -3.40 0.84 40.39
CA LEU A 316 -3.80 0.98 38.98
C LEU A 316 -2.81 1.84 38.20
N PHE A 317 -2.35 2.96 38.78
CA PHE A 317 -1.31 3.79 38.18
C PHE A 317 0.02 3.03 38.05
N GLU A 318 0.40 2.21 39.02
CA GLU A 318 1.61 1.36 38.94
C GLU A 318 1.52 0.37 37.77
N SER A 319 0.35 -0.25 37.55
CA SER A 319 0.11 -1.16 36.42
C SER A 319 0.14 -0.44 35.07
N VAL A 320 -0.53 0.71 34.95
CA VAL A 320 -0.54 1.51 33.71
C VAL A 320 0.83 2.08 33.39
N PHE A 321 1.59 2.50 34.41
CA PHE A 321 2.95 3.01 34.22
C PHE A 321 3.88 1.91 33.70
N LEU A 322 3.81 0.71 34.29
CA LEU A 322 4.53 -0.48 33.83
C LEU A 322 4.18 -0.82 32.38
N SER A 323 2.90 -0.82 32.03
CA SER A 323 2.46 -1.14 30.68
C SER A 323 2.85 -0.07 29.66
N LEU A 324 2.86 1.20 30.04
CA LEU A 324 3.35 2.29 29.19
C LEU A 324 4.85 2.19 28.93
N ILE A 325 5.67 1.82 29.92
CA ILE A 325 7.11 1.61 29.71
C ILE A 325 7.32 0.44 28.74
N GLY A 326 6.67 -0.70 28.98
CA GLY A 326 6.77 -1.85 28.08
C GLY A 326 6.24 -1.52 26.68
N GLY A 327 5.15 -0.77 26.58
CA GLY A 327 4.57 -0.31 25.33
C GLY A 327 5.47 0.65 24.55
N MET A 328 6.16 1.56 25.23
CA MET A 328 7.07 2.51 24.60
C MET A 328 8.34 1.82 24.09
N ILE A 329 8.90 0.90 24.88
CA ILE A 329 10.03 0.06 24.45
C ILE A 329 9.59 -0.86 23.30
N GLY A 330 8.40 -1.46 23.39
CA GLY A 330 7.79 -2.25 22.33
C GLY A 330 7.60 -1.46 21.05
N LEU A 331 7.08 -0.23 21.13
CA LEU A 331 6.91 0.66 20.00
C LEU A 331 8.25 0.98 19.32
N LEU A 332 9.25 1.40 20.10
CA LEU A 332 10.58 1.72 19.57
C LEU A 332 11.24 0.50 18.92
N SER A 333 11.23 -0.64 19.61
CA SER A 333 11.79 -1.87 19.07
C SER A 333 11.03 -2.38 17.83
N GLY A 334 9.71 -2.27 17.81
CA GLY A 334 8.88 -2.61 16.65
C GLY A 334 9.15 -1.72 15.44
N ILE A 335 9.36 -0.42 15.65
CA ILE A 335 9.77 0.53 14.59
C ILE A 335 11.14 0.13 14.04
N VAL A 336 12.11 -0.16 14.91
CA VAL A 336 13.45 -0.58 14.49
C VAL A 336 13.40 -1.89 13.70
N ILE A 337 12.62 -2.88 14.16
CA ILE A 337 12.43 -4.15 13.45
C ILE A 337 11.79 -3.91 12.09
N ALA A 338 10.71 -3.12 12.01
CA ALA A 338 10.08 -2.79 10.74
C ALA A 338 11.04 -2.08 9.78
N PHE A 339 11.82 -1.12 10.28
CA PHE A 339 12.80 -0.40 9.47
C PHE A 339 13.85 -1.37 8.87
N ILE A 340 14.42 -2.25 9.69
CA ILE A 340 15.40 -3.25 9.25
C ILE A 340 14.78 -4.17 8.19
N VAL A 341 13.56 -4.67 8.43
CA VAL A 341 12.88 -5.57 7.50
C VAL A 341 12.54 -4.87 6.18
N CYS A 342 11.98 -3.66 6.22
CA CYS A 342 11.69 -2.86 5.02
C CYS A 342 12.95 -2.57 4.21
N SER A 343 14.07 -2.20 4.88
CA SER A 343 15.35 -1.98 4.18
C SER A 343 15.90 -3.25 3.53
N ILE A 344 15.74 -4.43 4.14
CA ILE A 344 16.17 -5.70 3.56
C ILE A 344 15.28 -6.11 2.38
N MET A 345 13.97 -5.89 2.50
CA MET A 345 13.00 -6.22 1.47
C MET A 345 12.97 -5.22 0.30
N GLY A 346 13.57 -4.04 0.47
CA GLY A 346 13.51 -2.96 -0.51
C GLY A 346 12.13 -2.29 -0.59
N THR A 347 11.27 -2.47 0.41
CA THR A 347 9.91 -1.91 0.42
C THR A 347 9.83 -0.58 1.16
N SER A 348 8.83 0.22 0.82
CA SER A 348 8.60 1.51 1.48
C SER A 348 8.33 1.35 3.00
N PHE A 349 8.90 2.24 3.82
CA PHE A 349 8.66 2.26 5.26
C PHE A 349 7.53 3.25 5.59
N ALA A 350 6.35 2.74 5.94
CA ALA A 350 5.15 3.55 6.15
C ALA A 350 4.69 3.56 7.62
N LEU A 351 5.29 4.43 8.45
CA LEU A 351 4.85 4.63 9.84
C LEU A 351 3.72 5.66 9.92
N THR A 352 2.48 5.20 10.15
CA THR A 352 1.31 6.08 10.32
C THR A 352 1.09 6.45 11.80
N ALA A 353 0.62 7.67 12.07
CA ALA A 353 0.17 8.09 13.41
C ALA A 353 -0.86 7.12 14.01
N THR A 354 -1.78 6.60 13.20
CA THR A 354 -2.77 5.59 13.63
C THR A 354 -2.11 4.34 14.23
N THR A 355 -1.01 3.86 13.66
CA THR A 355 -0.28 2.68 14.15
C THR A 355 0.33 2.96 15.53
N ILE A 356 0.87 4.17 15.73
CA ILE A 356 1.42 4.61 17.03
C ILE A 356 0.29 4.72 18.07
N PHE A 357 -0.83 5.36 17.73
CA PHE A 357 -1.98 5.49 18.61
C PHE A 357 -2.56 4.14 19.01
N ILE A 358 -2.63 3.19 18.08
CA ILE A 358 -3.04 1.82 18.37
C ILE A 358 -2.07 1.19 19.38
N GLY A 359 -0.75 1.23 19.15
CA GLY A 359 0.22 0.63 20.07
C GLY A 359 0.19 1.23 21.48
N VAL A 360 0.16 2.56 21.59
CA VAL A 360 0.09 3.26 22.89
C VAL A 360 -1.26 3.04 23.57
N GLY A 361 -2.36 3.19 22.83
CA GLY A 361 -3.71 2.97 23.33
C GLY A 361 -3.91 1.54 23.86
N PHE A 362 -3.39 0.54 23.14
CA PHE A 362 -3.38 -0.85 23.59
C PHE A 362 -2.58 -1.02 24.89
N SER A 363 -1.39 -0.44 24.97
CA SER A 363 -0.54 -0.53 26.17
C SER A 363 -1.23 0.02 27.41
N VAL A 364 -1.94 1.15 27.28
CA VAL A 364 -2.76 1.72 28.36
C VAL A 364 -3.92 0.79 28.72
N ALA A 365 -4.64 0.27 27.71
CA ALA A 365 -5.80 -0.61 27.93
C ALA A 365 -5.43 -1.87 28.74
N ILE A 366 -4.29 -2.50 28.45
CA ILE A 366 -3.81 -3.67 29.23
C ILE A 366 -3.58 -3.32 30.69
N GLY A 367 -2.83 -2.24 30.93
CA GLY A 367 -2.46 -1.82 32.28
C GLY A 367 -3.70 -1.55 33.13
N ILE A 368 -4.76 -1.02 32.51
CA ILE A 368 -6.05 -0.83 33.16
C ILE A 368 -6.74 -2.18 33.40
N ILE A 369 -6.99 -2.98 32.36
CA ILE A 369 -7.78 -4.22 32.44
C ILE A 369 -7.18 -5.20 33.45
N PHE A 370 -5.88 -5.47 33.33
CA PHE A 370 -5.19 -6.44 34.19
C PHE A 370 -4.72 -5.85 35.53
N GLY A 371 -4.68 -4.52 35.67
CA GLY A 371 -4.39 -3.83 36.93
C GLY A 371 -5.61 -3.70 37.87
N ILE A 372 -6.83 -3.71 37.34
CA ILE A 372 -8.06 -3.52 38.15
C ILE A 372 -8.22 -4.61 39.22
N ALA A 373 -8.05 -5.89 38.87
CA ALA A 373 -8.22 -7.00 39.80
C ALA A 373 -7.27 -6.93 41.02
N PRO A 374 -5.94 -6.82 40.86
CA PRO A 374 -5.02 -6.67 41.98
C PRO A 374 -5.23 -5.36 42.76
N ALA A 375 -5.50 -4.24 42.07
CA ALA A 375 -5.79 -2.97 42.74
C ALA A 375 -7.04 -3.04 43.62
N LYS A 376 -8.08 -3.73 43.15
CA LYS A 376 -9.31 -3.97 43.93
C LYS A 376 -9.03 -4.88 45.12
N LYS A 377 -8.20 -5.93 44.96
CA LYS A 377 -7.77 -6.80 46.07
C LYS A 377 -7.04 -6.01 47.15
N ALA A 378 -6.09 -5.15 46.78
CA ALA A 378 -5.38 -4.28 47.72
C ALA A 378 -6.33 -3.32 48.47
N SER A 379 -7.26 -2.70 47.74
CA SER A 379 -8.25 -1.78 48.31
C SER A 379 -9.23 -2.43 49.29
N LYS A 380 -9.38 -3.75 49.28
CA LYS A 380 -10.30 -4.50 50.16
C LYS A 380 -9.65 -5.17 51.38
N LEU A 381 -8.32 -5.11 51.51
CA LEU A 381 -7.61 -5.65 52.69
C LEU A 381 -8.10 -4.99 54.00
N HIS A 382 -8.44 -5.80 55.01
CA HIS A 382 -8.77 -5.30 56.34
C HIS A 382 -7.47 -4.91 57.09
N PRO A 383 -7.42 -3.74 57.77
CA PRO A 383 -6.21 -3.28 58.46
C PRO A 383 -5.73 -4.27 59.53
N ILE A 384 -6.67 -4.90 60.23
CA ILE A 384 -6.41 -5.85 61.32
C ILE A 384 -5.72 -7.11 60.76
N ASP A 385 -6.25 -7.69 59.67
CA ASP A 385 -5.68 -8.89 59.05
C ASP A 385 -4.30 -8.63 58.43
N ALA A 386 -4.12 -7.42 57.85
CA ALA A 386 -2.88 -7.01 57.22
C ALA A 386 -1.72 -6.78 58.22
N LEU A 387 -2.04 -6.43 59.47
CA LEU A 387 -1.05 -6.23 60.55
C LEU A 387 -0.81 -7.49 61.39
N ARG A 388 -1.75 -8.46 61.35
CA ARG A 388 -1.67 -9.72 62.08
C ARG A 388 -0.90 -10.82 61.33
N SER A 389 -0.66 -10.66 60.03
CA SER A 389 0.05 -11.65 59.20
C SER A 389 1.59 -11.63 59.39
N HIS A 390 2.06 -11.29 60.59
CA HIS A 390 3.47 -11.30 60.99
C HIS A 390 3.66 -12.15 62.22
#